data_AF-A0A699VF24-F1
#
_entry.id   AF-A0A699VF24-F1
#
_cell.length_a   1.000
_cell.length_b   1.000
_cell.length_c   1.000
_cell.angle_alpha   90.00
_cell.angle_beta   90.00
_cell.angle_gamma   90.00
#
_symmetry.space_group_name_H-M   'P 1'
#
loop_
_entity.id
_entity.type
_entity.pdbx_description
1 polymer ?
#
loop_
_entity_poly.entity_id
_entity_poly.type
_entity_poly.pdbx_seq_one_letter_code
_entity_poly.pdbx_strand_id
1 'polypeptide(L)'
;PTWQAPDGVLVAHSLPEALALAATQPGGDEVCVIGGGEIYRQALPGAAVVHLTEVHTTVADGDTFFPTLSPTEWREETRHRYPSDERHAVAYSFVTLRRSSTSLPQSFWKALSPAVERCLNSPLGSLSETR
;
A
#
# COMPACT_ATOMS: atom_id res chain seq x y z
N PRO A 1 -8.67 19.83 -21.73
CA PRO A 1 -8.15 18.44 -21.75
C PRO A 1 -9.23 17.46 -22.24
N THR A 2 -8.93 16.57 -23.20
CA THR A 2 -9.90 15.64 -23.84
C THR A 2 -9.75 14.18 -23.39
N TRP A 3 -8.97 13.93 -22.34
CA TRP A 3 -8.81 12.59 -21.80
C TRP A 3 -10.08 12.15 -21.06
N GLN A 4 -10.47 10.89 -21.23
CA GLN A 4 -11.57 10.23 -20.51
C GLN A 4 -11.07 8.88 -20.01
N ALA A 5 -11.50 8.52 -18.79
CA ALA A 5 -11.21 7.22 -18.24
C ALA A 5 -11.98 6.13 -19.02
N PRO A 6 -11.35 4.97 -19.30
CA PRO A 6 -12.06 3.83 -19.87
C PRO A 6 -13.19 3.34 -18.96
N ASP A 7 -14.12 2.57 -19.53
CA ASP A 7 -15.19 1.93 -18.76
C ASP A 7 -14.61 1.05 -17.64
N GLY A 8 -15.20 1.13 -16.45
CA GLY A 8 -14.75 0.41 -15.26
C GLY A 8 -13.59 1.08 -14.50
N VAL A 9 -13.06 2.22 -14.97
CA VAL A 9 -12.05 2.99 -14.25
C VAL A 9 -12.70 4.16 -13.52
N LEU A 10 -12.60 4.16 -12.20
CA LEU A 10 -13.03 5.28 -11.36
C LEU A 10 -11.91 6.31 -11.26
N VAL A 11 -12.27 7.59 -11.34
CA VAL A 11 -11.34 8.72 -11.21
C VAL A 11 -11.60 9.43 -9.89
N ALA A 12 -10.52 9.72 -9.18
CA ALA A 12 -10.50 10.59 -8.01
C ALA A 12 -9.49 11.72 -8.22
N HIS A 13 -9.74 12.86 -7.59
CA HIS A 13 -8.89 14.05 -7.65
C HIS A 13 -8.12 14.28 -6.34
N SER A 14 -8.25 13.37 -5.38
CA SER A 14 -7.49 13.36 -4.13
C SER A 14 -7.35 11.94 -3.57
N LEU A 15 -6.32 11.70 -2.76
CA LEU A 15 -6.16 10.41 -2.08
C LEU A 15 -7.36 10.05 -1.18
N PRO A 16 -7.94 10.96 -0.37
CA PRO A 16 -9.13 10.65 0.41
C PRO A 16 -10.33 10.21 -0.43
N GLU A 17 -10.57 10.89 -1.55
CA GLU A 17 -11.63 10.52 -2.48
C GLU A 17 -11.37 9.15 -3.12
N ALA A 18 -10.12 8.86 -3.52
CA ALA A 18 -9.74 7.56 -4.07
C ALA A 18 -9.99 6.41 -3.08
N LEU A 19 -9.61 6.60 -1.81
CA LEU A 19 -9.83 5.62 -0.75
C LEU A 19 -11.33 5.42 -0.47
N ALA A 20 -12.11 6.50 -0.44
CA ALA A 20 -13.56 6.42 -0.26
C ALA A 20 -14.24 5.69 -1.42
N LEU A 21 -13.85 5.95 -2.66
CA LEU A 21 -14.35 5.24 -3.83
C LEU A 21 -13.97 3.76 -3.77
N ALA A 22 -12.71 3.44 -3.49
CA ALA A 22 -12.23 2.06 -3.39
C ALA A 22 -13.01 1.25 -2.34
N ALA A 23 -13.32 1.85 -1.19
CA ALA A 23 -14.11 1.23 -0.12
C ALA A 23 -15.55 0.86 -0.54
N THR A 24 -16.08 1.45 -1.62
CA THR A 24 -17.41 1.10 -2.16
C THR A 24 -17.38 -0.04 -3.18
N GLN A 25 -16.18 -0.44 -3.63
CA GLN A 25 -16.01 -1.47 -4.65
C GLN A 25 -15.88 -2.87 -4.04
N PRO A 26 -16.18 -3.94 -4.79
CA PRO A 26 -15.86 -5.30 -4.38
C PRO A 26 -14.37 -5.43 -4.04
N GLY A 27 -14.04 -5.94 -2.85
CA GLY A 27 -12.66 -6.03 -2.36
C GLY A 27 -12.15 -4.75 -1.68
N GLY A 28 -12.99 -3.74 -1.47
CA GLY A 28 -12.63 -2.47 -0.82
C GLY A 28 -12.18 -2.55 0.65
N ASP A 29 -12.22 -3.75 1.25
CA ASP A 29 -11.67 -4.02 2.58
C ASP A 29 -10.14 -3.97 2.59
N GLU A 30 -9.50 -4.18 1.44
CA GLU A 30 -8.06 -4.09 1.25
C GLU A 30 -7.73 -3.25 0.00
N VAL A 31 -7.09 -2.09 0.21
CA VAL A 31 -6.76 -1.15 -0.87
C VAL A 31 -5.25 -1.13 -1.11
N CYS A 32 -4.85 -1.55 -2.31
CA CYS A 32 -3.46 -1.52 -2.74
C CYS A 32 -3.14 -0.22 -3.48
N VAL A 33 -2.22 0.58 -2.93
CA VAL A 33 -1.66 1.76 -3.60
C VAL A 33 -0.49 1.31 -4.48
N ILE A 34 -0.61 1.51 -5.79
CA ILE A 34 0.37 1.03 -6.79
C ILE A 34 1.27 2.12 -7.37
N GLY A 35 1.28 3.33 -6.77
CA GLY A 35 2.18 4.43 -7.11
C GLY A 35 1.52 5.59 -7.86
N GLY A 36 2.26 6.56 -8.40
CA GLY A 36 3.73 6.71 -8.34
C GLY A 36 4.25 7.36 -7.04
N GLY A 37 5.49 7.89 -7.07
CA GLY A 37 6.21 8.40 -5.88
C GLY A 37 5.43 9.39 -5.00
N GLU A 38 4.67 10.31 -5.62
CA GLU A 38 3.84 11.27 -4.86
C GLU A 38 2.66 10.60 -4.15
N ILE A 39 1.99 9.65 -4.81
CA ILE A 39 0.88 8.91 -4.20
C ILE A 39 1.40 8.03 -3.06
N TYR A 40 2.58 7.42 -3.21
CA TYR A 40 3.24 6.71 -2.11
C TYR A 40 3.51 7.64 -0.93
N ARG A 41 4.06 8.85 -1.14
CA ARG A 41 4.29 9.82 -0.05
C ARG A 41 3.01 10.16 0.71
N GLN A 42 1.90 10.36 0.01
CA GLN A 42 0.62 10.70 0.63
C GLN A 42 -0.01 9.51 1.38
N ALA A 43 0.10 8.29 0.83
CA ALA A 43 -0.56 7.10 1.36
C ALA A 43 0.24 6.38 2.45
N LEU A 44 1.58 6.45 2.41
CA LEU A 44 2.45 5.72 3.33
C LEU A 44 2.15 5.97 4.82
N PRO A 45 1.82 7.19 5.30
CA PRO A 45 1.47 7.42 6.70
C PRO A 45 0.26 6.60 7.18
N GLY A 46 -0.67 6.26 6.28
CA GLY A 46 -1.79 5.39 6.58
C GLY A 46 -1.48 3.90 6.44
N ALA A 47 -0.61 3.52 5.50
CA ALA A 47 -0.39 2.13 5.11
C ALA A 47 -0.07 1.21 6.30
N ALA A 48 -0.75 0.05 6.34
CA ALA A 48 -0.54 -1.00 7.34
C ALA A 48 0.53 -2.02 6.92
N VAL A 49 0.62 -2.29 5.61
CA VAL A 49 1.52 -3.28 5.01
C VAL A 49 2.18 -2.64 3.79
N VAL A 50 3.44 -2.98 3.56
CA VAL A 50 4.20 -2.60 2.38
C VAL A 50 4.76 -3.87 1.74
N HIS A 51 4.33 -4.15 0.52
CA HIS A 51 4.88 -5.21 -0.33
C HIS A 51 5.92 -4.60 -1.27
N LEU A 52 7.18 -4.99 -1.10
CA LEU A 52 8.30 -4.48 -1.88
C LEU A 52 8.90 -5.58 -2.76
N THR A 53 9.30 -5.16 -3.95
CA THR A 53 10.27 -5.89 -4.76
C THR A 53 11.58 -5.12 -4.71
N GLU A 54 12.55 -5.61 -3.94
CA GLU A 54 13.91 -5.06 -3.91
C GLU A 54 14.72 -5.67 -5.05
N VAL A 55 14.94 -4.90 -6.12
CA VAL A 55 15.80 -5.32 -7.24
C VAL A 55 17.26 -5.00 -6.90
N HIS A 56 18.13 -6.02 -6.88
CA HIS A 56 19.53 -5.90 -6.43
C HIS A 56 20.43 -5.36 -7.55
N THR A 57 20.18 -4.13 -7.99
CA THR A 57 20.99 -3.41 -8.99
C THR A 57 21.16 -1.94 -8.60
N THR A 58 22.07 -1.25 -9.28
CA THR A 58 22.26 0.20 -9.17
C THR A 58 21.76 0.86 -10.45
N VAL A 59 20.89 1.85 -10.30
CA VAL A 59 20.41 2.71 -11.40
C VAL A 59 20.97 4.11 -11.17
N ALA A 60 21.74 4.62 -12.12
CA ALA A 60 22.44 5.91 -11.98
C ALA A 60 21.49 7.12 -12.10
N ASP A 61 20.50 7.04 -12.99
CA ASP A 61 19.69 8.18 -13.43
C ASP A 61 18.22 8.09 -12.96
N GLY A 62 17.99 7.62 -11.74
CA GLY A 62 16.64 7.59 -11.15
C GLY A 62 16.12 8.99 -10.81
N ASP A 63 14.92 9.34 -11.29
CA ASP A 63 14.28 10.64 -11.05
C ASP A 63 13.18 10.61 -9.96
N THR A 64 12.75 9.40 -9.59
CA THR A 64 11.64 9.16 -8.67
C THR A 64 12.03 8.08 -7.68
N PHE A 65 11.82 8.38 -6.39
CA PHE A 65 12.23 7.49 -5.30
C PHE A 65 11.03 7.09 -4.45
N PHE A 66 11.02 5.84 -4.01
CA PHE A 66 10.09 5.38 -3.00
C PHE A 66 10.42 6.05 -1.66
N PRO A 67 9.42 6.42 -0.82
CA PRO A 67 9.69 7.08 0.45
C PRO A 67 10.48 6.19 1.41
N THR A 68 11.33 6.78 2.25
CA THR A 68 12.12 6.05 3.25
C THR A 68 11.23 5.38 4.29
N LEU A 69 11.49 4.10 4.56
CA LEU A 69 10.82 3.33 5.61
C LEU A 69 11.69 3.29 6.86
N SER A 70 11.23 3.92 7.95
CA SER A 70 11.96 3.90 9.22
C SER A 70 11.89 2.51 9.87
N PRO A 71 13.02 1.92 10.32
CA PRO A 71 13.03 0.68 11.08
C PRO A 71 12.29 0.75 12.42
N THR A 72 12.03 1.95 12.95
CA THR A 72 11.22 2.14 14.16
C THR A 72 9.72 2.01 13.87
N GLU A 73 9.31 2.27 12.63
CA GLU A 73 7.91 2.22 12.22
C GLU A 73 7.54 0.92 11.51
N TRP A 74 8.50 0.29 10.83
CA TRP A 74 8.28 -0.86 9.97
C TRP A 74 9.11 -2.05 10.41
N ARG A 75 8.48 -3.22 10.43
CA ARG A 75 9.12 -4.50 10.74
C ARG A 75 9.02 -5.41 9.53
N GLU A 76 10.14 -6.03 9.14
CA GLU A 76 10.15 -7.10 8.14
C GLU A 76 9.46 -8.34 8.71
N GLU A 77 8.44 -8.81 7.99
CA GLU A 77 7.67 -10.01 8.33
C GLU A 77 8.15 -11.21 7.50
N THR A 78 8.34 -11.01 6.20
CA THR A 78 8.85 -12.04 5.29
C THR A 78 9.83 -11.48 4.28
N ARG A 79 10.77 -12.33 3.87
CA ARG A 79 11.70 -12.07 2.78
C ARG A 79 11.95 -13.35 1.99
N HIS A 80 11.77 -13.26 0.68
CA HIS A 80 12.07 -14.34 -0.26
C HIS A 80 13.05 -13.82 -1.31
N ARG A 81 14.26 -14.37 -1.33
CA ARG A 81 15.32 -13.96 -2.24
C ARG A 81 15.40 -14.88 -3.45
N TYR A 82 15.53 -14.28 -4.63
CA TYR A 82 15.68 -14.97 -5.90
C TYR A 82 16.98 -14.52 -6.56
N PRO A 83 17.92 -15.44 -6.87
CA PRO A 83 19.10 -15.10 -7.67
C PRO A 83 18.68 -14.72 -9.10
N SER A 84 19.58 -14.10 -9.86
CA SER A 84 19.37 -13.93 -11.29
C SER A 84 19.34 -15.29 -11.99
N ASP A 85 18.52 -15.39 -13.02
CA ASP A 85 18.36 -16.59 -13.83
C ASP A 85 18.12 -16.20 -15.30
N GLU A 86 17.79 -17.18 -16.15
CA GLU A 86 17.53 -16.93 -17.58
C GLU A 86 16.32 -16.02 -17.84
N ARG A 87 15.40 -15.90 -16.89
CA ARG A 87 14.19 -15.07 -16.99
C ARG A 87 14.38 -13.69 -16.34
N HIS A 88 15.28 -13.59 -15.36
CA HIS A 88 15.54 -12.39 -14.58
C HIS A 88 17.03 -12.06 -14.57
N ALA A 89 17.41 -11.06 -15.38
CA ALA A 89 18.80 -10.63 -15.52
C ALA A 89 19.44 -10.13 -14.21
N VAL A 90 18.61 -9.74 -13.22
CA VAL A 90 19.04 -9.22 -11.93
C VAL A 90 18.34 -9.99 -10.82
N ALA A 91 19.10 -10.32 -9.77
CA ALA A 91 18.53 -10.89 -8.54
C ALA A 91 17.55 -9.90 -7.88
N TYR A 92 16.54 -10.41 -7.19
CA TYR A 92 15.59 -9.58 -6.46
C TYR A 92 15.10 -10.27 -5.18
N SER A 93 14.49 -9.50 -4.28
CA SER A 93 13.77 -10.03 -3.11
C SER A 93 12.34 -9.55 -3.10
N PHE A 94 11.40 -10.44 -2.79
CA PHE A 94 10.09 -10.02 -2.28
C PHE A 94 10.18 -9.83 -0.78
N VAL A 95 9.76 -8.66 -0.30
CA VAL A 95 9.79 -8.29 1.11
C VAL A 95 8.42 -7.80 1.53
N THR A 96 7.88 -8.36 2.62
CA THR A 96 6.67 -7.84 3.25
C THR A 96 7.06 -7.16 4.56
N LEU A 97 6.74 -5.88 4.65
CA LEU A 97 6.93 -5.08 5.85
C LEU A 97 5.56 -4.78 6.45
N ARG A 98 5.47 -4.87 7.77
CA ARG A 98 4.26 -4.50 8.51
C ARG A 98 4.55 -3.35 9.44
N ARG A 99 3.62 -2.40 9.51
CA ARG A 99 3.75 -1.25 10.41
C ARG A 99 3.62 -1.71 11.86
N SER A 100 4.51 -1.24 12.72
CA SER A 100 4.47 -1.45 14.16
C SER A 100 3.22 -0.78 14.74
N SER A 101 2.43 -1.49 15.55
CA SER A 101 1.19 -0.98 16.12
C SER A 101 1.37 0.29 16.97
N THR A 102 2.56 0.50 17.55
CA THR A 102 2.92 1.68 18.34
C THR A 102 3.07 2.97 17.53
N SER A 103 3.16 2.90 16.19
CA SER A 103 3.41 4.05 15.31
C SER A 103 2.20 4.50 14.49
N LEU A 104 1.02 3.91 14.67
CA LEU A 104 -0.17 4.26 13.89
C LEU A 104 -0.70 5.64 14.33
N PRO A 105 -0.70 6.67 13.45
CA PRO A 105 -1.34 7.93 13.77
C PRO A 105 -2.85 7.76 13.69
N GLN A 106 -3.49 7.70 14.86
CA GLN A 106 -4.95 7.55 14.99
C GLN A 106 -5.74 8.71 14.35
N SER A 107 -5.09 9.85 14.12
CA SER A 107 -5.65 11.03 13.45
C SER A 107 -5.73 10.91 11.93
N PHE A 108 -4.88 10.11 11.28
CA PHE A 108 -4.85 10.00 9.82
C PHE A 108 -6.16 9.38 9.27
N TRP A 109 -6.69 8.39 9.98
CA TRP A 109 -7.91 7.68 9.59
C TRP A 109 -9.20 8.33 10.09
N LYS A 110 -9.15 9.17 11.13
CA LYS A 110 -10.31 9.95 11.59
C LYS A 110 -10.84 10.91 10.51
N ALA A 111 -10.01 11.29 9.54
CA ALA A 111 -10.40 12.15 8.42
C ALA A 111 -11.10 11.37 7.28
N LEU A 112 -11.05 10.03 7.29
CA LEU A 112 -11.51 9.17 6.19
C LEU A 112 -12.76 8.38 6.59
N SER A 113 -13.89 9.09 6.74
CA SER A 113 -15.27 8.54 6.82
C SER A 113 -15.56 7.51 7.96
N PRO A 114 -16.79 7.50 8.52
CA PRO A 114 -17.21 6.48 9.50
C PRO A 114 -17.09 5.01 9.02
N ALA A 115 -16.88 4.77 7.72
CA ALA A 115 -16.73 3.43 7.16
C ALA A 115 -15.40 2.76 7.52
N VAL A 116 -14.29 3.50 7.52
CA VAL A 116 -12.95 2.96 7.84
C VAL A 116 -12.80 2.70 9.34
N GLU A 117 -13.45 3.53 10.17
CA GLU A 117 -13.48 3.38 11.62
C GLU A 117 -14.10 2.04 12.07
N ARG A 118 -15.04 1.50 11.29
CA ARG A 118 -15.64 0.18 11.56
C ARG A 118 -14.68 -0.99 11.34
N CYS A 119 -13.81 -0.92 10.33
CA CYS A 119 -12.82 -1.96 10.08
C CYS A 119 -11.69 -1.92 11.13
N LEU A 120 -11.27 -0.74 11.57
CA LEU A 120 -10.20 -0.57 12.55
C LEU A 120 -10.60 -0.95 13.99
N ASN A 121 -11.86 -0.72 14.37
CA ASN A 121 -12.38 -1.07 15.69
C ASN A 121 -12.97 -2.49 15.76
N SER A 122 -12.89 -3.26 14.67
CA SER A 122 -13.25 -4.67 14.72
C SER A 122 -12.13 -5.44 15.43
N PRO A 123 -12.43 -6.18 16.51
CA PRO A 123 -11.42 -6.96 17.20
C PRO A 123 -10.80 -7.97 16.22
N LEU A 124 -9.47 -7.99 16.14
CA LEU A 124 -8.70 -9.05 15.48
C LEU A 124 -9.13 -10.39 16.08
N GLY A 125 -10.05 -11.08 15.42
CA GLY A 125 -10.50 -12.41 15.82
C GLY A 125 -12.01 -12.58 15.87
N SER A 126 -12.66 -12.66 14.71
CA SER A 126 -13.59 -13.75 14.42
C SER A 126 -13.80 -13.83 12.91
N LEU A 127 -12.94 -14.60 12.23
CA LEU A 127 -13.40 -15.32 11.05
C LEU A 127 -14.43 -16.33 11.54
N SER A 128 -15.69 -15.93 11.57
CA SER A 128 -16.79 -16.88 11.49
C SER A 128 -17.16 -17.00 10.02
N GLU A 129 -16.71 -18.09 9.39
CA GLU A 129 -17.39 -18.65 8.24
C GLU A 129 -18.90 -18.56 8.47
N THR A 130 -19.62 -17.87 7.60
CA THR A 130 -21.05 -18.14 7.44
C THR A 130 -21.45 -17.92 5.99
N ARG A 131 -21.47 -19.06 5.28
CA ARG A 131 -22.24 -19.42 4.07
C ARG A 131 -22.14 -18.56 2.82
#